data_AF-D5ASN2-F1
#
_entry.id   AF-D5ASN2-F1
#
_cell.length_a   1.000
_cell.length_b   1.000
_cell.length_c   1.000
_cell.angle_alpha   90.00
_cell.angle_beta   90.00
_cell.angle_gamma   90.00
#
_symmetry.space_group_name_H-M   'P 1'
#
loop_
_entity.id
_entity.type
_entity.pdbx_description
1 polymer ?
#
loop_
_entity_poly.entity_id
_entity_poly.type
_entity_poly.pdbx_seq_one_letter_code
_entity_poly.pdbx_strand_id
1 'polypeptide(L)' 'MPIITFLIIGTAAGYLATRLMKVNTDIPTTIALGIFGALIGGFVLRFLISIMGLMAGFVGAVLGAMVLIWAWQTWGRR' A
#
# COMPACT_ATOMS: atom_id res chain seq x y z
N MET A 1 -13.94 -1.08 -11.40
CA MET A 1 -12.87 -0.20 -11.91
C MET A 1 -11.41 -0.55 -11.53
N PRO A 2 -11.04 -1.67 -10.85
CA PRO A 2 -9.61 -1.89 -10.51
C PRO A 2 -8.75 -2.40 -11.68
N ILE A 3 -9.34 -3.18 -12.60
CA ILE A 3 -8.60 -3.92 -13.64
C ILE A 3 -7.97 -2.98 -14.68
N ILE A 4 -8.69 -1.95 -15.12
CA ILE A 4 -8.20 -0.99 -16.12
C ILE A 4 -7.02 -0.18 -15.54
N THR A 5 -7.13 0.25 -14.29
CA THR A 5 -6.06 0.96 -13.58
C THR A 5 -4.81 0.11 -13.44
N PHE A 6 -4.97 -1.18 -13.10
CA PHE A 6 -3.85 -2.12 -13.03
C PHE A 6 -3.21 -2.36 -14.40
N LEU A 7 -3.98 -2.38 -15.48
CA LEU A 7 -3.45 -2.53 -16.83
C LEU A 7 -2.61 -1.31 -17.24
N ILE A 8 -3.09 -0.10 -16.95
CA ILE A 8 -2.37 1.16 -17.24
C ILE A 8 -1.10 1.25 -16.39
N ILE A 9 -1.20 1.03 -15.08
CA ILE A 9 -0.05 1.09 -14.18
C ILE A 9 0.96 -0.02 -14.51
N GLY A 10 0.48 -1.24 -14.77
CA GLY A 10 1.32 -2.39 -15.11
C GLY A 10 2.10 -2.17 -16.40
N THR A 11 1.43 -1.70 -17.46
CA THR A 11 2.09 -1.41 -18.74
C THR A 11 3.09 -0.25 -18.63
N ALA A 12 2.75 0.81 -17.89
CA ALA A 12 3.68 1.92 -17.62
C ALA A 12 4.90 1.47 -16.79
N ALA A 13 4.69 0.64 -15.76
CA ALA A 13 5.76 0.08 -14.95
C ALA A 13 6.65 -0.89 -15.75
N GLY A 14 6.07 -1.74 -16.60
CA GLY A 14 6.79 -2.64 -17.48
C GLY A 14 7.69 -1.90 -18.46
N TYR A 15 7.19 -0.85 -19.11
CA TYR A 15 7.98 0.02 -19.99
C TYR A 15 9.12 0.74 -19.24
N LEU A 16 8.84 1.24 -18.03
CA LEU A 16 9.85 1.91 -17.23
C LEU A 16 10.96 0.94 -16.78
N ALA A 17 10.59 -0.28 -16.38
CA ALA A 17 11.54 -1.31 -15.98
C ALA A 17 12.46 -1.75 -17.12
N THR A 18 11.91 -2.02 -18.32
CA THR A 18 12.71 -2.41 -19.49
C THR A 18 13.63 -1.29 -19.95
N ARG A 19 13.19 -0.03 -19.87
CA ARG A 19 14.01 1.15 -20.15
C ARG A 19 15.16 1.31 -19.14
N LEU A 20 14.89 1.16 -17.84
CA LEU A 20 15.90 1.27 -16.77
C LEU A 20 16.92 0.13 -16.85
N MET A 21 16.47 -1.08 -17.18
CA MET A 21 17.34 -2.25 -17.30
C MET A 21 18.07 -2.34 -18.66
N LYS A 22 17.78 -1.43 -19.61
CA LYS A 22 18.34 -1.43 -20.98
C LYS A 22 18.13 -2.77 -21.71
N VAL A 23 17.03 -3.46 -21.42
CA VAL A 23 16.69 -4.74 -22.06
C VAL A 23 15.63 -4.47 -23.12
N ASN A 24 15.98 -4.72 -24.38
CA ASN A 24 15.00 -4.71 -25.47
C ASN A 24 14.17 -5.98 -25.37
N THR A 25 12.98 -5.84 -24.80
CA THR A 25 12.02 -6.94 -24.67
C THR A 25 10.85 -6.68 -25.60
N ASP A 26 10.30 -7.75 -26.20
CA ASP A 26 9.15 -7.63 -27.09
C ASP A 26 7.92 -7.06 -26.35
N ILE A 27 6.99 -6.47 -27.10
CA ILE A 27 5.76 -5.87 -26.57
C ILE A 27 4.99 -6.83 -25.63
N PRO A 28 4.76 -8.13 -25.98
CA PRO A 28 4.04 -9.05 -25.10
C PRO A 28 4.77 -9.31 -23.79
N THR A 29 6.10 -9.46 -23.86
CA THR A 29 6.97 -9.72 -22.71
C THR A 29 7.01 -8.53 -21.75
N THR A 30 7.01 -7.31 -22.29
CA THR A 30 6.94 -6.07 -21.50
C THR A 30 5.62 -5.96 -20.74
N ILE A 31 4.50 -6.31 -21.38
CA ILE A 31 3.17 -6.32 -20.75
C ILE A 31 3.12 -7.39 -19.65
N ALA A 32 3.63 -8.59 -19.91
CA ALA A 32 3.69 -9.67 -18.92
C ALA A 32 4.51 -9.26 -17.69
N LEU A 33 5.73 -8.74 -17.89
CA LEU A 33 6.57 -8.20 -16.82
C LEU A 33 5.87 -7.10 -16.03
N GLY A 34 5.15 -6.21 -16.72
CA GLY A 34 4.36 -5.16 -16.10
C GLY A 34 3.25 -5.67 -15.19
N ILE A 35 2.49 -6.68 -15.64
CA ILE A 35 1.43 -7.32 -14.85
C ILE A 35 2.03 -8.05 -13.64
N PHE A 36 3.08 -8.85 -13.83
CA PHE A 36 3.77 -9.53 -12.73
C PHE A 36 4.35 -8.54 -11.71
N GLY A 37 4.96 -7.46 -12.18
CA GLY A 37 5.46 -6.38 -11.34
C GLY A 37 4.36 -5.68 -10.56
N ALA A 38 3.21 -5.41 -11.16
CA ALA A 38 2.07 -4.80 -10.48
C ALA A 38 1.42 -5.73 -9.44
N LEU A 39 1.39 -7.04 -9.68
CA LEU A 39 0.93 -8.03 -8.70
C LEU A 39 1.85 -8.08 -7.48
N ILE A 40 3.17 -8.18 -7.70
CA ILE A 40 4.15 -8.24 -6.62
C ILE A 40 4.21 -6.90 -5.88
N GLY A 41 4.30 -5.78 -6.59
CA GLY A 41 4.33 -4.45 -6.00
C GLY A 41 3.06 -4.14 -5.21
N GLY A 42 1.88 -4.53 -5.73
CA GLY A 42 0.61 -4.40 -5.03
C GLY A 42 0.57 -5.25 -3.75
N PHE A 43 1.11 -6.46 -3.77
CA PHE A 43 1.20 -7.32 -2.59
C PHE A 43 2.15 -6.74 -1.53
N VAL A 44 3.35 -6.33 -1.92
CA VAL A 44 4.35 -5.72 -1.03
C VAL A 44 3.81 -4.44 -0.41
N LEU A 45 3.18 -3.57 -1.20
CA LEU A 45 2.60 -2.32 -0.71
C LEU A 45 1.49 -2.59 0.32
N ARG A 46 0.60 -3.55 0.05
CA ARG A 46 -0.45 -3.95 1.00
C ARG A 46 0.15 -4.47 2.31
N PHE A 47 1.20 -5.27 2.23
CA PHE A 47 1.90 -5.77 3.42
C PHE A 47 2.49 -4.63 4.25
N LEU A 48 3.16 -3.67 3.59
CA LEU A 48 3.72 -2.49 4.24
C LEU A 48 2.64 -1.65 4.94
N ILE A 49 1.56 -1.34 4.21
CA ILE A 49 0.43 -0.57 4.75
C ILE A 49 -0.23 -1.33 5.91
N SER A 50 -0.32 -2.65 5.86
CA SER A 50 -0.89 -3.45 6.94
C SER A 50 -0.07 -3.33 8.23
N ILE A 51 1.26 -3.41 8.15
CA ILE A 51 2.14 -3.27 9.31
C ILE A 51 2.06 -1.85 9.86
N MET A 52 2.15 -0.84 8.98
CA MET A 52 2.01 0.56 9.38
C MET A 52 0.66 0.84 10.01
N GLY A 53 -0.42 0.28 9.46
CA GLY A 53 -1.78 0.41 9.97
C GLY A 53 -1.96 -0.24 11.33
N LEU A 54 -1.32 -1.38 11.59
CA LEU A 54 -1.35 -2.02 12.90
C LEU A 54 -0.64 -1.17 13.97
N MET A 55 0.53 -0.62 13.65
CA MET A 55 1.26 0.29 14.54
C MET A 55 0.48 1.59 14.78
N ALA A 56 -0.07 2.19 13.72
CA ALA A 56 -0.90 3.38 13.82
C ALA A 56 -2.17 3.12 14.65
N GLY A 57 -2.80 1.96 14.48
CA GLY A 57 -3.94 1.52 15.28
C GLY A 57 -3.60 1.36 16.76
N PHE A 58 -2.44 0.79 17.08
CA PHE A 58 -1.96 0.69 18.45
C PHE A 58 -1.76 2.07 19.09
N VAL A 59 -1.05 2.97 18.41
CA VAL A 59 -0.85 4.35 18.88
C VAL A 59 -2.19 5.06 19.06
N GLY A 60 -3.10 4.94 18.10
CA GLY A 60 -4.44 5.51 18.17
C GLY A 60 -5.27 4.96 19.33
N ALA A 61 -5.16 3.66 19.63
CA ALA A 61 -5.85 3.04 20.75
C ALA A 61 -5.32 3.52 22.10
N VAL A 62 -4.00 3.64 22.24
CA VAL A 62 -3.37 4.19 23.46
C VAL A 62 -3.82 5.63 23.68
N LEU A 63 -3.74 6.48 22.64
CA LEU A 63 -4.19 7.86 22.72
C LEU A 63 -5.70 7.95 23.04
N GLY A 64 -6.52 7.12 22.41
CA GLY A 64 -7.95 7.03 22.70
C GLY A 64 -8.22 6.66 24.16
N ALA A 65 -7.53 5.64 24.69
CA ALA A 65 -7.66 5.24 26.09
C ALA A 65 -7.27 6.37 27.05
N MET A 66 -6.19 7.10 26.78
CA MET A 66 -5.79 8.27 27.58
C MET A 66 -6.89 9.33 27.63
N VAL A 67 -7.52 9.63 26.48
CA VAL A 67 -8.62 10.59 26.40
C VAL A 67 -9.85 10.11 27.17
N LEU A 68 -10.21 8.83 27.06
CA LEU A 68 -11.33 8.26 27.82
C LEU A 68 -11.07 8.30 29.33
N ILE A 69 -9.87 7.94 29.77
CA ILE A 69 -9.48 8.00 31.19
C ILE A 69 -9.55 9.43 31.70
N TRP A 70 -9.04 10.40 30.93
CA TRP A 70 -9.12 11.81 31.28
C TRP A 70 -10.56 12.32 31.40
N ALA A 71 -11.43 11.94 30.44
CA ALA A 71 -12.85 12.29 30.46
C ALA A 71 -13.55 11.69 31.69
N TRP A 72 -13.26 10.41 32.02
CA TRP A 72 -13.80 9.75 33.21
C TRP A 72 -13.36 10.42 34.50
N GLN A 73 -12.08 10.80 34.62
CA GLN A 73 -11.56 11.50 35.79
C GLN A 73 -12.18 12.90 35.95
N THR A 74 -12.45 13.58 34.84
CA THR A 74 -12.94 14.97 34.83
C THR A 74 -14.44 15.05 35.14
N TRP A 75 -15.26 14.15 34.58
CA TRP A 75 -16.71 14.22 34.69
C TRP A 75 -17.35 13.11 35.52
N GLY A 76 -16.75 11.91 35.57
CA GLY A 76 -17.31 10.75 36.28
C GLY A 76 -16.93 10.67 37.77
N ARG A 77 -16.01 11.53 38.23
CA ARG A 77 -15.55 11.57 39.63
C ARG A 77 -16.27 12.62 40.49
N ARG A 78 -17.40 13.17 40.00
CA ARG A 78 -18.30 14.02 40.76
C ARG A 78 -19.47 13.21 41.31
#